data_AF-A0A383BA12-F1
#
_entry.id   AF-A0A383BA12-F1
#
_cell.length_a   1.000
_cell.length_b   1.000
_cell.length_c   1.000
_cell.angle_alpha   90.00
_cell.angle_beta   90.00
_cell.angle_gamma   90.00
#
_symmetry.space_group_name_H-M   'P 1'
#
loop_
_entity.id
_entity.type
_entity.pdbx_description
1 polymer ?
#
loop_
_entity_poly.entity_id
_entity_poly.type
_entity_poly.pdbx_seq_one_letter_code
_entity_poly.pdbx_strand_id
1 'polypeptide(L)'
;MTYLNSEVFYWRLSKTSFNLVPMPPRAMAAALERGDLAAGPLPIAEILRMNGQVRSLGDLGVSSHGAAKSVFLFSRVPVTKLSGASIAVTSHTATSIQLLRVLFNDFWKVSDHKFV
;
A
#
# COMPACT_ATOMS: atom_id res chain seq x y z
N MET A 1 -6.67 14.05 -5.89
CA MET A 1 -6.15 13.00 -4.97
C MET A 1 -6.49 11.63 -5.54
N THR A 2 -5.71 10.61 -5.23
CA THR A 2 -5.81 9.28 -5.86
C THR A 2 -6.58 8.24 -5.03
N TYR A 3 -6.74 8.41 -3.70
CA TYR A 3 -7.37 7.42 -2.82
C TYR A 3 -8.26 8.04 -1.72
N LEU A 4 -9.53 7.64 -1.69
CA LEU A 4 -10.54 8.17 -0.77
C LEU A 4 -10.21 7.95 0.72
N ASN A 5 -9.60 6.81 1.07
CA ASN A 5 -9.25 6.48 2.45
C ASN A 5 -8.15 7.38 3.05
N SER A 6 -7.46 8.16 2.22
CA SER A 6 -6.42 9.10 2.64
C SER A 6 -6.86 10.57 2.54
N GLU A 7 -8.00 10.85 1.91
CA GLU A 7 -8.51 12.20 1.67
C GLU A 7 -8.67 12.99 2.98
N VAL A 8 -9.05 12.32 4.06
CA VAL A 8 -9.26 12.91 5.37
C VAL A 8 -8.04 13.67 5.90
N PHE A 9 -6.83 13.24 5.55
CA PHE A 9 -5.60 13.92 5.98
C PHE A 9 -5.41 15.29 5.33
N TYR A 10 -6.07 15.53 4.20
CA TYR A 10 -5.92 16.74 3.40
C TYR A 10 -7.08 17.71 3.55
N TRP A 11 -8.19 17.29 4.16
CA TRP A 11 -9.43 18.07 4.25
C TRP A 11 -9.24 19.47 4.85
N ARG A 12 -8.34 19.62 5.84
CA ARG A 12 -8.03 20.91 6.47
C ARG A 12 -6.61 21.42 6.18
N LEU A 13 -5.88 20.80 5.26
CA LEU A 13 -4.55 21.28 4.89
C LEU A 13 -4.67 22.58 4.10
N SER A 14 -3.91 23.61 4.53
CA SER A 14 -3.88 24.90 3.85
C SER A 14 -3.29 24.75 2.44
N LYS A 15 -4.10 25.02 1.41
CA LYS A 15 -3.65 24.96 0.02
C LYS A 15 -2.64 26.05 -0.35
N THR A 16 -2.51 27.09 0.48
CA THR A 16 -1.53 28.17 0.27
C THR A 16 -0.22 27.92 1.02
N SER A 17 -0.23 27.09 2.07
CA SER A 17 0.97 26.75 2.85
C SER A 17 1.67 25.50 2.34
N PHE A 18 1.00 24.67 1.54
CA PHE A 18 1.52 23.41 1.03
C PHE A 18 1.30 23.28 -0.48
N ASN A 19 2.35 22.83 -1.19
CA ASN A 19 2.23 22.40 -2.58
C ASN A 19 1.79 20.93 -2.62
N LEU A 20 0.49 20.68 -2.77
CA LEU A 20 -0.07 19.32 -2.81
C LEU A 20 0.06 18.70 -4.21
N VAL A 21 0.81 17.61 -4.31
CA VAL A 21 1.03 16.89 -5.58
C VAL A 21 0.25 15.57 -5.57
N PRO A 22 -0.65 15.32 -6.54
CA PRO A 22 -1.37 14.04 -6.63
C PRO A 22 -0.41 12.93 -7.06
N MET A 23 -0.31 11.88 -6.25
CA MET A 23 0.61 10.78 -6.51
C MET A 23 0.07 9.45 -5.93
N PRO A 24 0.26 8.30 -6.59
CA PRO A 24 -0.03 7.00 -5.97
C PRO A 24 0.94 6.69 -4.81
N PRO A 25 0.54 5.96 -3.75
CA PRO A 25 1.36 5.68 -2.58
C PRO A 25 2.75 5.10 -2.88
N ARG A 26 2.83 4.16 -3.83
CA ARG A 26 4.13 3.58 -4.25
C ARG A 26 5.05 4.63 -4.87
N ALA A 27 4.51 5.55 -5.68
CA ALA A 27 5.30 6.62 -6.28
C ALA A 27 5.72 7.66 -5.23
N MET A 28 4.92 7.89 -4.17
CA MET A 28 5.29 8.79 -3.07
C MET A 28 6.56 8.34 -2.35
N ALA A 29 6.69 7.03 -2.08
CA ALA A 29 7.90 6.49 -1.46
C ALA A 29 9.15 6.80 -2.30
N ALA A 30 9.10 6.56 -3.61
CA ALA A 30 10.21 6.85 -4.51
C ALA A 30 10.49 8.35 -4.65
N ALA A 31 9.45 9.20 -4.64
CA ALA A 31 9.62 10.65 -4.68
C ALA A 31 10.27 11.18 -3.40
N LEU A 32 9.94 10.59 -2.24
CA LEU A 32 10.55 10.95 -0.97
C LEU A 32 12.03 10.58 -0.92
N GLU A 33 12.41 9.39 -1.41
CA GLU A 33 13.83 8.99 -1.50
C GLU A 33 14.65 9.89 -2.42
N ARG A 34 14.04 10.42 -3.49
CA ARG A 34 14.70 11.37 -4.40
C ARG A 34 14.75 12.80 -3.86
N GLY A 35 14.03 13.11 -2.78
CA GLY A 35 13.88 14.47 -2.26
C GLY A 35 12.84 15.32 -3.01
N ASP A 36 12.08 14.74 -3.93
CA ASP A 36 11.02 15.43 -4.68
C ASP A 36 9.76 15.64 -3.81
N LEU A 37 9.61 14.88 -2.72
CA LEU A 37 8.48 14.94 -1.81
C LEU A 37 8.95 15.00 -0.35
N ALA A 38 8.47 16.00 0.39
CA ALA A 38 8.84 16.18 1.79
C ALA A 38 8.06 15.25 2.76
N ALA A 39 6.79 14.98 2.46
CA ALA A 39 5.93 14.15 3.31
C ALA A 39 4.69 13.65 2.55
N GLY A 40 4.10 12.56 3.03
CA GLY A 40 2.84 12.03 2.53
C GLY A 40 2.44 10.71 3.20
N PRO A 41 1.23 10.19 2.93
CA PRO A 41 0.82 8.86 3.36
C PRO A 41 1.63 7.81 2.59
N LEU A 42 2.56 7.17 3.28
CA LEU A 42 3.41 6.12 2.71
C LEU A 42 2.84 4.72 2.99
N PRO A 43 3.01 3.76 2.05
CA PRO A 43 2.73 2.36 2.32
C PRO A 43 3.60 1.85 3.49
N ILE A 44 3.02 1.14 4.46
CA ILE A 44 3.78 0.59 5.60
C ILE A 44 4.95 -0.30 5.17
N ALA A 45 4.81 -1.06 4.08
CA ALA A 45 5.91 -1.86 3.54
C ALA A 45 7.12 -1.00 3.11
N GLU A 46 6.89 0.20 2.60
CA GLU A 46 7.94 1.14 2.24
C GLU A 46 8.56 1.80 3.47
N ILE A 47 7.75 2.16 4.48
CA ILE A 47 8.25 2.70 5.75
C ILE A 47 9.21 1.70 6.41
N LEU A 48 8.85 0.41 6.44
CA LEU A 48 9.71 -0.65 6.96
C LEU A 48 10.99 -0.81 6.14
N ARG A 49 10.89 -0.77 4.81
CA ARG A 49 12.06 -0.84 3.91
C ARG A 49 13.03 0.32 4.10
N MET A 50 12.51 1.52 4.34
CA MET A 50 13.29 2.74 4.58
C MET A 50 14.05 2.73 5.91
N ASN A 51 13.78 1.77 6.80
CA ASN A 51 14.59 1.46 7.99
C ASN A 51 14.99 2.71 8.83
N GLY A 52 14.00 3.54 9.19
CA GLY A 52 14.20 4.71 10.05
C GLY A 52 14.58 6.01 9.34
N GLN A 53 14.66 6.03 8.00
CA GLN A 53 14.86 7.27 7.24
C GLN A 53 13.65 8.21 7.25
N VAL A 54 12.49 7.70 7.65
CA VAL A 54 11.25 8.47 7.81
C VAL A 54 10.74 8.36 9.24
N ARG A 55 10.02 9.40 9.67
CA ARG A 55 9.33 9.44 10.97
C ARG A 55 7.86 9.73 10.77
N SER A 56 7.02 9.19 11.64
CA SER A 56 5.60 9.56 11.65
C SER A 56 5.40 11.02 12.06
N LEU A 57 4.40 11.69 11.48
CA LEU A 57 3.98 13.04 11.85
C LEU A 57 3.08 13.07 13.10
N GLY A 58 2.70 11.91 13.61
CA GLY A 58 1.85 11.76 14.81
C GLY A 58 1.23 10.36 14.85
N ASP A 59 0.14 10.23 15.59
CA ASP A 59 -0.67 9.00 15.59
C ASP A 59 -1.69 9.02 14.43
N LEU A 60 -1.15 9.05 13.20
CA LEU A 60 -1.92 9.14 11.96
C LEU A 60 -1.60 7.94 11.08
N GLY A 61 -2.64 7.27 10.58
CA GLY A 61 -2.47 6.13 9.69
C GLY A 61 -3.77 5.69 9.04
N VAL A 62 -3.65 4.92 7.97
CA VAL A 62 -4.76 4.20 7.35
C VAL A 62 -4.67 2.74 7.78
N SER A 63 -5.60 2.31 8.62
CA SER A 63 -5.68 0.94 9.12
C SER A 63 -7.13 0.47 9.19
N SER A 64 -7.33 -0.84 9.26
CA SER A 64 -8.64 -1.44 9.48
C SER A 64 -8.56 -2.55 10.52
N HIS A 65 -9.56 -2.61 11.41
CA HIS A 65 -9.84 -3.80 12.18
C HIS A 65 -10.88 -4.62 11.43
N GLY A 66 -10.51 -5.82 10.98
CA GLY A 66 -11.31 -6.63 10.04
C GLY A 66 -11.15 -6.17 8.59
N ALA A 67 -12.23 -6.24 7.80
CA ALA A 67 -12.17 -6.02 6.36
C ALA A 67 -11.87 -4.55 5.99
N ALA A 68 -10.82 -4.32 5.20
CA ALA A 68 -10.44 -3.00 4.68
C ALA A 68 -11.42 -2.42 3.64
N LYS A 69 -12.30 -3.27 3.08
CA LYS A 69 -13.33 -2.93 2.06
C LYS A 69 -12.80 -2.27 0.77
N SER A 70 -11.49 -2.24 0.57
CA SER A 70 -10.81 -1.59 -0.57
C SER A 70 -9.63 -2.40 -1.11
N VAL A 71 -9.33 -3.56 -0.51
CA VAL A 71 -8.26 -4.47 -0.91
C VAL A 71 -8.87 -5.85 -1.11
N PHE A 72 -8.81 -6.36 -2.33
CA PHE A 72 -9.49 -7.60 -2.72
C PHE A 72 -8.55 -8.52 -3.49
N LEU A 73 -8.75 -9.83 -3.30
CA LEU A 73 -8.26 -10.88 -4.18
C LEU A 73 -9.47 -11.49 -4.88
N PHE A 74 -9.55 -11.34 -6.20
CA PHE A 74 -10.59 -11.95 -7.01
C PHE A 74 -10.09 -13.27 -7.58
N SER A 75 -10.90 -14.32 -7.49
CA SER A 75 -10.58 -15.63 -8.04
C SER A 75 -11.84 -16.37 -8.49
N ARG A 76 -11.74 -17.13 -9.57
CA ARG A 76 -12.79 -18.04 -10.05
C ARG A 76 -12.76 -19.39 -9.33
N VAL A 77 -11.70 -19.67 -8.58
CA VAL A 77 -11.52 -20.89 -7.78
C VAL A 77 -11.23 -20.51 -6.33
N PRO A 78 -11.46 -21.41 -5.35
CA PRO A 78 -11.02 -21.20 -3.98
C PRO A 78 -9.53 -20.84 -3.92
N VAL A 79 -9.13 -19.95 -3.01
CA VAL A 79 -7.75 -19.45 -2.89
C VAL A 79 -6.73 -20.58 -2.71
N THR A 80 -7.10 -21.65 -2.01
CA THR A 80 -6.26 -22.85 -1.81
C THR A 80 -5.95 -23.62 -3.09
N LYS A 81 -6.62 -23.33 -4.21
CA LYS A 81 -6.35 -23.93 -5.54
C LYS A 81 -5.50 -23.02 -6.44
N LEU A 82 -4.88 -21.98 -5.90
CA LEU A 82 -4.06 -21.04 -6.65
C LEU A 82 -2.57 -21.40 -6.70
N SER A 83 -2.14 -22.54 -6.16
CA SER A 83 -0.74 -22.98 -6.30
C SER A 83 -0.38 -23.17 -7.77
N GLY A 84 0.82 -22.74 -8.16
CA GLY A 84 1.26 -22.75 -9.56
C GLY A 84 0.63 -21.69 -10.47
N ALA A 85 -0.34 -20.90 -9.98
CA ALA A 85 -1.07 -19.95 -10.80
C ALA A 85 -0.31 -18.62 -11.00
N SER A 86 -0.63 -17.94 -12.10
CA SER A 86 -0.24 -16.54 -12.32
C SER A 86 -1.28 -15.62 -11.67
N ILE A 87 -0.84 -14.74 -10.79
CA ILE A 87 -1.66 -13.81 -10.02
C ILE A 87 -1.39 -12.40 -10.50
N ALA A 88 -2.35 -11.82 -11.21
CA ALA A 88 -2.25 -10.44 -11.67
C ALA A 88 -2.30 -9.47 -10.48
N VAL A 89 -1.32 -8.58 -10.39
CA VAL A 89 -1.26 -7.54 -9.34
C VAL A 89 -1.18 -6.15 -9.96
N THR A 90 -1.79 -5.17 -9.29
CA THR A 90 -1.70 -3.78 -9.75
C THR A 90 -0.37 -3.17 -9.33
N SER A 91 0.20 -2.32 -10.19
CA SER A 91 1.49 -1.66 -9.94
C SER A 91 1.45 -0.65 -8.79
N HIS A 92 0.26 -0.26 -8.33
CA HIS A 92 0.05 0.90 -7.46
C HIS A 92 0.24 0.66 -5.96
N THR A 93 0.39 -0.59 -5.51
CA THR A 93 0.40 -0.94 -4.08
C THR A 93 1.64 -1.75 -3.71
N ALA A 94 2.45 -1.19 -2.81
CA ALA A 94 3.57 -1.90 -2.21
C ALA A 94 3.10 -2.83 -1.07
N THR A 95 2.15 -2.39 -0.24
CA THR A 95 1.75 -3.12 0.98
C THR A 95 0.89 -4.36 0.70
N SER A 96 -0.15 -4.25 -0.13
CA SER A 96 -1.13 -5.36 -0.24
C SER A 96 -0.54 -6.60 -0.91
N ILE A 97 0.46 -6.43 -1.78
CA ILE A 97 1.19 -7.56 -2.38
C ILE A 97 2.02 -8.27 -1.30
N GLN A 98 2.66 -7.53 -0.38
CA GLN A 98 3.40 -8.15 0.73
C GLN A 98 2.46 -8.88 1.69
N LEU A 99 1.30 -8.29 2.02
CA LEU A 99 0.28 -8.97 2.82
C LEU A 99 -0.22 -10.25 2.12
N LEU A 100 -0.43 -10.20 0.80
CA LEU A 100 -0.86 -11.36 0.03
C LEU A 100 0.18 -12.48 0.07
N ARG A 101 1.48 -12.16 -0.01
CA ARG A 101 2.58 -13.13 0.14
C ARG A 101 2.55 -13.83 1.50
N VAL A 102 2.40 -13.06 2.57
CA VAL A 102 2.29 -13.58 3.94
C VAL A 102 1.07 -14.50 4.06
N LEU A 103 -0.10 -14.06 3.58
CA LEU A 103 -1.32 -14.88 3.64
C LEU A 103 -1.22 -16.15 2.79
N PHE A 104 -0.60 -16.09 1.61
CA PHE A 104 -0.38 -17.25 0.75
C PHE A 104 0.51 -18.29 1.44
N ASN A 105 1.64 -17.86 2.00
CA ASN A 105 2.61 -18.75 2.65
C ASN A 105 2.10 -19.28 4.00
N ASP A 106 1.65 -18.38 4.87
CA ASP A 106 1.44 -18.69 6.28
C ASP A 106 0.06 -19.28 6.52
N PHE A 107 -0.96 -18.78 5.81
CA PHE A 107 -2.36 -19.12 6.07
C PHE A 107 -2.96 -20.10 5.05
N TRP A 108 -2.89 -19.79 3.75
CA TRP A 108 -3.56 -20.60 2.72
C TRP A 108 -2.71 -21.71 2.10
N LYS A 109 -1.41 -21.77 2.41
CA LYS A 109 -0.46 -22.77 1.88
C LYS A 109 -0.42 -22.81 0.35
N VAL A 110 -0.43 -21.63 -0.28
CA VAL A 110 -0.33 -21.45 -1.73
C VAL A 110 1.13 -21.25 -2.12
N SER A 111 1.69 -22.16 -2.91
CA SER A 111 3.09 -22.16 -3.37
C SER A 111 3.19 -22.05 -4.89
N ASP A 112 4.42 -21.85 -5.39
CA ASP A 112 4.75 -21.89 -6.83
C ASP A 112 3.95 -20.90 -7.72
N HIS A 113 3.30 -19.93 -7.08
CA HIS A 113 2.57 -18.87 -7.76
C HIS A 113 3.55 -17.83 -8.32
N LYS A 114 3.12 -17.13 -9.37
CA LYS A 114 3.88 -16.01 -9.95
C LYS A 114 3.03 -14.76 -9.92
N PHE A 115 3.56 -13.67 -9.36
CA PHE A 115 2.93 -12.37 -9.52
C PHE A 115 3.28 -11.81 -10.89
N VAL A 116 2.25 -11.38 -11.62
CA VAL A 116 2.36 -10.81 -12.97
C VAL A 116 1.71 -9.44 -13.04
#